data_AF-A0A818LVP7-F1
#
_entry.id   AF-A0A818LVP7-F1
#
_cell.length_a   1.000
_cell.length_b   1.000
_cell.length_c   1.000
_cell.angle_alpha   90.00
_cell.angle_beta   90.00
_cell.angle_gamma   90.00
#
_symmetry.space_group_name_H-M   'P 1'
#
loop_
_entity.id
_entity.type
_entity.pdbx_description
1 polymer ?
#
loop_
_entity_poly.entity_id
_entity_poly.type
_entity_poly.pdbx_seq_one_letter_code
_entity_poly.pdbx_strand_id
1 'polypeptide(L)'
;MANQQYQSRVPKEYVVLIPLHKTSTINTVLIERRKVADITDKNILHIGSGRNVDFIIYKNSEPAIRDNEPVQFSSQFKVFMTDKQTDEIHQENRTLRLWFYNLTQNQCLSDAHEFIRSLFKSDEFPRDYFSFIKRLMELLRMFTRIRKIELEIQTINQNNIDVDHPIEQYVSRLMLYDNDYLSEMHGKNPQRYADLIKEKLLDLLEQAFPNPMLVNDLAKYVECDAQIVFQYLVELEDKNLVKHLDQDGQQWTRVIIAAEEEDTHKVILYKSIAELSSTFRPTIAIITVNYFEKLAVDAMIENKVTFVRHKAGESNVYTIGTIGPHHVVSTKLPLIGRSRTAQISTGSTTTRLLGTFQQVQHVFIIGCAGGVSHYTDATKHIRRGDVVVGYPNEEDYVYGIYEAEQSSEGYEFVSTCYKPKSFQLYQLMEPIKENYQQTNQTRPVTHQYPWEKFLEEGVQYLLSHNIDCLPPNNDRLHIKMDNGEIVEAKHPDQIKKDYNRPTIRFGMIGGGKNILTNDYLKSTLCEKCNVLCFDSEIDQVIAAVQGNRTESFMIIRGISDYHDGTLNKEWQPFSSLCAAAFMKTIIYKIPKPSRQNPNLHSNSDHDEDIL
;
A
#
# COMPACT_ATOMS: atom_id res chain seq x y z
N MET A 1 19.92 -32.19 -53.78
CA MET A 1 18.46 -32.00 -53.63
C MET A 1 18.18 -31.56 -52.20
N ALA A 2 17.98 -30.26 -51.99
CA ALA A 2 17.24 -29.63 -50.88
C ALA A 2 17.40 -28.11 -51.02
N ASN A 3 17.11 -27.59 -52.22
CA ASN A 3 17.18 -26.16 -52.52
C ASN A 3 15.86 -25.77 -53.21
N GLN A 4 14.76 -26.02 -52.51
CA GLN A 4 13.39 -25.71 -52.94
C GLN A 4 12.44 -25.93 -51.74
N GLN A 5 12.32 -24.94 -50.85
CA GLN A 5 11.15 -24.70 -49.99
C GLN A 5 11.35 -23.42 -49.16
N TYR A 6 11.47 -22.28 -49.84
CA TYR A 6 11.08 -20.98 -49.27
C TYR A 6 10.18 -20.29 -50.29
N GLN A 7 9.00 -20.88 -50.52
CA GLN A 7 7.88 -20.08 -51.02
C GLN A 7 7.43 -19.19 -49.86
N SER A 8 7.75 -17.91 -49.96
CA SER A 8 7.21 -16.85 -49.12
C SER A 8 5.69 -16.97 -49.10
N ARG A 9 5.10 -17.44 -47.99
CA ARG A 9 3.68 -17.23 -47.74
C ARG A 9 3.46 -15.72 -47.71
N VAL A 10 2.84 -15.18 -48.74
CA VAL A 10 2.39 -13.79 -48.73
C VAL A 10 1.40 -13.67 -47.56
N PRO A 11 1.67 -12.82 -46.57
CA PRO A 11 0.81 -12.70 -45.40
C PRO A 11 -0.56 -12.17 -45.83
N LYS A 12 -1.65 -12.61 -45.18
CA LYS A 12 -3.02 -12.14 -45.49
C LYS A 12 -3.22 -10.67 -45.12
N GLU A 13 -2.47 -10.20 -44.12
CA GLU A 13 -2.44 -8.83 -43.63
C GLU A 13 -1.01 -8.48 -43.23
N TYR A 14 -0.63 -7.21 -43.41
CA TYR A 14 0.63 -6.66 -42.94
C TYR A 14 0.42 -5.86 -41.65
N VAL A 15 1.43 -5.85 -40.78
CA VAL A 15 1.52 -4.87 -39.69
C VAL A 15 2.34 -3.69 -40.22
N VAL A 16 1.72 -2.53 -40.29
CA VAL A 16 2.28 -1.34 -40.93
C VAL A 16 2.58 -0.28 -39.88
N LEU A 17 3.84 0.16 -39.84
CA LEU A 17 4.29 1.31 -39.05
C LEU A 17 4.24 2.59 -39.90
N ILE A 18 3.52 3.58 -39.40
CA ILE A 18 3.23 4.84 -40.08
C ILE A 18 3.65 6.00 -39.17
N PRO A 19 4.70 6.77 -39.52
CA PRO A 19 5.02 8.01 -38.83
C PRO A 19 3.92 9.06 -39.06
N LEU A 20 3.26 9.52 -38.00
CA LEU A 20 2.16 10.49 -38.11
C LEU A 20 2.63 11.93 -37.92
N HIS A 21 3.40 12.20 -36.87
CA HIS A 21 3.80 13.55 -36.51
C HIS A 21 5.15 13.55 -35.81
N LYS A 22 6.04 14.48 -36.16
CA LYS A 22 7.33 14.63 -35.49
C LYS A 22 7.65 16.11 -35.34
N THR A 23 7.76 16.56 -34.10
CA THR A 23 8.26 17.87 -33.69
C THR A 23 9.54 17.68 -32.87
N SER A 24 10.13 18.78 -32.38
CA SER A 24 11.28 18.72 -31.46
C SER A 24 10.95 18.04 -30.13
N THR A 25 9.68 18.01 -29.72
CA THR A 25 9.26 17.52 -28.39
C THR A 25 8.24 16.38 -28.45
N ILE A 26 7.52 16.19 -29.56
CA ILE A 26 6.48 15.16 -29.69
C ILE A 26 6.73 14.34 -30.95
N ASN A 27 6.73 13.02 -30.81
CA ASN A 27 6.81 12.06 -31.90
C ASN A 27 5.67 11.05 -31.80
N THR A 28 4.83 10.97 -32.83
CA THR A 28 3.66 10.10 -32.89
C THR A 28 3.80 9.11 -34.03
N VAL A 29 3.65 7.82 -33.71
CA VAL A 29 3.65 6.73 -34.68
C VAL A 29 2.36 5.92 -34.55
N LEU A 30 1.84 5.46 -35.67
CA LEU A 30 0.69 4.56 -35.76
C LEU A 30 1.15 3.19 -36.26
N ILE A 31 0.72 2.13 -35.61
CA ILE A 31 0.96 0.76 -36.00
C ILE A 31 -0.41 0.12 -36.22
N GLU A 32 -0.70 -0.32 -37.44
CA GLU A 32 -2.02 -0.88 -37.76
C GLU A 32 -1.95 -2.10 -38.66
N ARG A 33 -3.02 -2.88 -38.65
CA ARG A 33 -3.22 -4.00 -39.56
C ARG A 33 -3.80 -3.50 -40.86
N ARG A 34 -3.19 -3.85 -42.00
CA ARG A 34 -3.73 -3.57 -43.34
C ARG A 34 -3.78 -4.84 -44.17
N LYS A 35 -4.86 -5.00 -44.95
CA LYS A 35 -4.96 -6.10 -45.92
C LYS A 35 -3.98 -5.83 -47.07
N VAL A 36 -3.52 -6.90 -47.71
CA VAL A 36 -2.60 -6.80 -48.86
C VAL A 36 -3.17 -5.90 -49.97
N ALA A 37 -4.48 -5.96 -50.20
CA ALA A 37 -5.15 -5.14 -51.22
C ALA A 37 -5.09 -3.63 -50.94
N ASP A 38 -4.88 -3.23 -49.69
CA ASP A 38 -4.87 -1.83 -49.24
C ASP A 38 -3.45 -1.25 -49.13
N ILE A 39 -2.43 -2.05 -49.48
CA ILE A 39 -1.02 -1.62 -49.51
C ILE A 39 -0.70 -0.95 -50.84
N THR A 40 -0.04 0.21 -50.78
CA THR A 40 0.40 0.96 -51.96
C THR A 40 1.93 1.14 -51.95
N ASP A 41 2.59 0.68 -53.00
CA ASP A 41 4.06 0.65 -53.10
C ASP A 41 4.73 2.02 -52.97
N LYS A 42 4.00 3.10 -53.30
CA LYS A 42 4.52 4.48 -53.29
C LYS A 42 4.99 4.94 -51.91
N ASN A 43 4.39 4.42 -50.84
CA ASN A 43 4.64 4.88 -49.47
C ASN A 43 5.58 3.97 -48.68
N ILE A 44 5.93 2.80 -49.23
CA ILE A 44 6.80 1.82 -48.57
C ILE A 44 8.23 2.35 -48.49
N LEU A 45 8.74 2.50 -47.27
CA LEU A 45 10.16 2.74 -46.98
C LEU A 45 10.92 1.42 -46.91
N HIS A 46 10.34 0.45 -46.20
CA HIS A 46 11.00 -0.82 -45.91
C HIS A 46 9.97 -1.94 -45.73
N ILE A 47 10.31 -3.12 -46.23
CA ILE A 47 9.61 -4.38 -45.95
C ILE A 47 10.59 -5.24 -45.17
N GLY A 48 10.16 -5.74 -44.01
CA GLY A 48 11.00 -6.58 -43.17
C GLY A 48 11.43 -7.87 -43.86
N SER A 49 12.48 -8.49 -43.34
CA SER A 49 13.05 -9.72 -43.88
C SER A 49 13.04 -10.85 -42.83
N GLY A 50 13.28 -12.09 -43.28
CA GLY A 50 13.33 -13.26 -42.40
C GLY A 50 12.01 -13.52 -41.65
N ARG A 51 12.02 -13.39 -40.33
CA ARG A 51 10.84 -13.58 -39.46
C ARG A 51 9.88 -12.37 -39.41
N ASN A 52 10.24 -11.28 -40.09
CA ASN A 52 9.50 -10.00 -40.08
C ASN A 52 8.99 -9.62 -41.48
N VAL A 53 8.84 -10.59 -42.38
CA VAL A 53 8.38 -10.36 -43.77
C VAL A 53 6.96 -9.79 -43.86
N ASP A 54 6.22 -9.81 -42.76
CA ASP A 54 4.88 -9.26 -42.57
C ASP A 54 4.88 -7.83 -41.98
N PHE A 55 6.04 -7.22 -41.78
CA PHE A 55 6.18 -5.84 -41.30
C PHE A 55 6.50 -4.88 -42.43
N ILE A 56 5.78 -3.76 -42.49
CA ILE A 56 6.00 -2.68 -43.45
C ILE A 56 6.23 -1.38 -42.68
N ILE A 57 7.20 -0.58 -43.12
CA ILE A 57 7.44 0.78 -42.61
C ILE A 57 7.19 1.77 -43.74
N TYR A 58 6.41 2.83 -43.47
CA TYR A 58 6.15 3.90 -44.43
C TYR A 58 7.11 5.09 -44.29
N LYS A 59 7.34 5.82 -45.39
CA LYS A 59 8.28 6.94 -45.48
C LYS A 59 7.84 8.18 -44.70
N ASN A 60 6.56 8.54 -44.80
CA ASN A 60 5.88 9.63 -44.10
C ASN A 60 4.38 9.49 -44.38
N SER A 61 3.52 10.06 -43.53
CA SER A 61 2.08 10.10 -43.78
C SER A 61 1.73 11.20 -44.80
N GLU A 62 1.04 10.84 -45.88
CA GLU A 62 -0.08 11.69 -46.33
C GLU A 62 -1.04 11.80 -45.15
N PRO A 63 -1.68 12.96 -44.87
CA PRO A 63 -2.46 13.17 -43.66
C PRO A 63 -3.41 11.98 -43.48
N ALA A 64 -3.06 11.11 -42.53
CA ALA A 64 -3.85 9.93 -42.26
C ALA A 64 -5.24 10.48 -41.95
N ILE A 65 -6.26 9.99 -42.67
CA ILE A 65 -7.64 10.23 -42.29
C ILE A 65 -7.70 9.71 -40.86
N ARG A 66 -7.65 10.62 -39.88
CA ARG A 66 -7.83 10.25 -38.49
C ARG A 66 -9.26 9.76 -38.45
N ASP A 67 -9.44 8.45 -38.35
CA ASP A 67 -10.76 7.91 -38.01
C ASP A 67 -11.23 8.67 -36.78
N ASN A 68 -12.39 9.32 -36.87
CA ASN A 68 -13.03 9.98 -35.74
C ASN A 68 -13.56 8.96 -34.70
N GLU A 69 -13.12 7.70 -34.77
CA GLU A 69 -13.48 6.67 -33.81
C GLU A 69 -12.81 6.93 -32.46
N PRO A 70 -13.57 6.90 -31.35
CA PRO A 70 -13.04 7.15 -30.02
C PRO A 70 -11.99 6.09 -29.65
N VAL A 71 -10.95 6.52 -28.94
CA VAL A 71 -9.95 5.62 -28.35
C VAL A 71 -10.67 4.69 -27.37
N GLN A 72 -10.48 3.38 -27.52
CA GLN A 72 -11.15 2.38 -26.68
C GLN A 72 -10.34 2.00 -25.44
N PHE A 73 -9.02 2.20 -25.48
CA PHE A 73 -8.14 2.08 -24.32
C PHE A 73 -6.95 3.02 -24.48
N SER A 74 -6.53 3.68 -23.40
CA SER A 74 -5.31 4.47 -23.37
C SER A 74 -4.55 4.24 -22.08
N SER A 75 -3.24 4.10 -22.17
CA SER A 75 -2.33 4.03 -21.04
C SER A 75 -1.16 4.97 -21.27
N GLN A 76 -0.69 5.62 -20.21
CA GLN A 76 0.46 6.50 -20.27
C GLN A 76 1.47 6.11 -19.20
N PHE A 77 2.73 6.12 -19.58
CA PHE A 77 3.84 5.81 -18.68
C PHE A 77 5.06 6.66 -19.03
N LYS A 78 5.93 6.86 -18.04
CA LYS A 78 7.13 7.66 -18.12
C LYS A 78 8.35 6.75 -18.15
N VAL A 79 9.29 7.06 -19.03
CA VAL A 79 10.53 6.32 -19.24
C VAL A 79 11.71 7.25 -19.01
N PHE A 80 12.73 6.74 -18.33
CA PHE A 80 14.01 7.40 -18.13
C PHE A 80 15.02 6.76 -19.08
N MET A 81 15.62 7.55 -19.95
CA MET A 81 16.58 7.13 -20.96
C MET A 81 17.95 7.70 -20.59
N THR A 82 18.95 6.85 -20.44
CA THR A 82 20.35 7.28 -20.22
C THR A 82 21.10 7.26 -21.55
N ASP A 83 21.68 8.40 -21.93
CA ASP A 83 22.63 8.44 -23.04
C ASP A 83 23.93 7.75 -22.63
N LYS A 84 24.30 6.68 -23.34
CA LYS A 84 25.48 5.86 -23.02
C LYS A 84 26.82 6.57 -23.26
N GLN A 85 26.83 7.70 -23.96
CA GLN A 85 28.05 8.46 -24.26
C GLN A 85 28.28 9.60 -23.28
N THR A 86 27.22 10.22 -22.78
CA THR A 86 27.28 11.40 -21.91
C THR A 86 26.84 11.12 -20.47
N ASP A 87 26.27 9.93 -20.20
CA ASP A 87 25.57 9.57 -18.97
C ASP A 87 24.41 10.54 -18.61
N GLU A 88 23.97 11.38 -19.54
CA GLU A 88 22.83 12.28 -19.33
C GLU A 88 21.52 11.50 -19.33
N ILE A 89 20.63 11.85 -18.40
CA ILE A 89 19.29 11.24 -18.28
C ILE A 89 18.27 12.15 -18.95
N HIS A 90 17.51 11.58 -19.88
CA HIS A 90 16.37 12.22 -20.53
C HIS A 90 15.07 11.53 -20.14
N GLN A 91 14.02 12.32 -19.95
CA GLN A 91 12.71 11.82 -19.53
C GLN A 91 11.69 11.92 -20.67
N GLU A 92 10.95 10.83 -20.89
CA GLU A 92 9.91 10.75 -21.91
C GLU A 92 8.58 10.33 -21.31
N ASN A 93 7.49 10.99 -21.69
CA ASN A 93 6.14 10.49 -21.48
C ASN A 93 5.68 9.73 -22.73
N ARG A 94 5.31 8.46 -22.59
CA ARG A 94 4.80 7.63 -23.68
C ARG A 94 3.32 7.33 -23.45
N THR A 95 2.48 7.73 -24.40
CA THR A 95 1.04 7.48 -24.41
C THR A 95 0.74 6.43 -25.46
N LEU A 96 0.21 5.29 -25.02
CA LEU A 96 -0.30 4.22 -25.86
C LEU A 96 -1.82 4.33 -25.99
N ARG A 97 -2.35 4.23 -27.20
CA ARG A 97 -3.79 4.21 -27.48
C ARG A 97 -4.11 2.99 -28.35
N LEU A 98 -5.12 2.23 -27.96
CA LEU A 98 -5.52 0.98 -28.63
C LEU A 98 -6.96 1.07 -29.15
N TRP A 99 -7.18 0.47 -30.32
CA TRP A 99 -8.49 0.23 -30.92
C TRP A 99 -8.65 -1.26 -31.22
N PHE A 100 -9.85 -1.80 -31.02
CA PHE A 100 -10.20 -3.22 -31.07
C PHE A 100 -11.29 -3.50 -32.10
N TYR A 101 -11.36 -4.74 -32.59
CA TYR A 101 -12.42 -5.17 -33.50
C TYR A 101 -13.69 -5.62 -32.77
N ASN A 102 -14.78 -4.84 -32.85
CA ASN A 102 -16.13 -5.25 -32.45
C ASN A 102 -16.22 -6.00 -31.10
N LEU A 103 -15.47 -5.54 -30.09
CA LEU A 103 -15.46 -6.13 -28.76
C LEU A 103 -16.34 -5.35 -27.79
N THR A 104 -16.82 -6.03 -26.76
CA THR A 104 -17.40 -5.37 -25.58
C THR A 104 -16.31 -4.65 -24.79
N GLN A 105 -16.68 -3.63 -24.00
CA GLN A 105 -15.72 -2.87 -23.18
C GLN A 105 -14.89 -3.77 -22.25
N ASN A 106 -15.50 -4.78 -21.63
CA ASN A 106 -14.80 -5.72 -20.74
C ASN A 106 -13.77 -6.57 -21.50
N GLN A 107 -14.08 -6.98 -22.73
CA GLN A 107 -13.14 -7.72 -23.58
C GLN A 107 -11.98 -6.81 -24.03
N CYS A 108 -12.26 -5.55 -24.39
CA CYS A 108 -11.21 -4.57 -24.67
C CYS A 108 -10.26 -4.40 -23.48
N LEU A 109 -10.79 -4.29 -22.25
CA LEU A 109 -9.98 -4.12 -21.04
C LEU A 109 -9.14 -5.36 -20.74
N SER A 110 -9.72 -6.56 -20.89
CA SER A 110 -9.00 -7.82 -20.72
C SER A 110 -7.82 -7.95 -21.70
N ASP A 111 -8.06 -7.67 -22.97
CA ASP A 111 -7.05 -7.74 -24.02
C ASP A 111 -5.98 -6.64 -23.86
N ALA A 112 -6.39 -5.43 -23.48
CA ALA A 112 -5.47 -4.35 -23.17
C ALA A 112 -4.57 -4.72 -21.97
N HIS A 113 -5.13 -5.34 -20.94
CA HIS A 113 -4.38 -5.80 -19.77
C HIS A 113 -3.30 -6.82 -20.15
N GLU A 114 -3.66 -7.85 -20.91
CA GLU A 114 -2.71 -8.87 -21.36
C GLU A 114 -1.66 -8.30 -22.33
N PHE A 115 -2.07 -7.36 -23.19
CA PHE A 115 -1.15 -6.64 -24.09
C PHE A 115 -0.13 -5.82 -23.31
N ILE A 116 -0.57 -5.00 -22.35
CA ILE A 116 0.30 -4.16 -21.52
C ILE A 116 1.23 -5.02 -20.66
N ARG A 117 0.70 -6.10 -20.06
CA ARG A 117 1.50 -7.08 -19.32
C ARG A 117 2.59 -7.72 -20.20
N SER A 118 2.25 -8.07 -21.44
CA SER A 118 3.20 -8.63 -22.41
C SER A 118 4.22 -7.60 -22.90
N LEU A 119 3.83 -6.33 -22.99
CA LEU A 119 4.73 -5.22 -23.31
C LEU A 119 5.78 -5.02 -22.22
N PHE A 120 5.36 -5.05 -20.96
CA PHE A 120 6.25 -4.90 -19.79
C PHE A 120 6.83 -6.24 -19.29
N LYS A 121 6.84 -7.29 -20.10
CA LYS A 121 7.52 -8.54 -19.74
C LYS A 121 9.04 -8.32 -19.80
N SER A 122 9.69 -8.49 -18.66
CA SER A 122 11.08 -8.16 -18.36
C SER A 122 12.16 -8.70 -19.32
N ASP A 123 12.10 -9.99 -19.64
CA ASP A 123 13.09 -10.68 -20.50
C ASP A 123 13.08 -10.14 -21.94
N GLU A 124 12.00 -9.46 -22.32
CA GLU A 124 11.72 -8.99 -23.67
C GLU A 124 11.51 -7.46 -23.70
N PHE A 125 11.78 -6.75 -22.59
CA PHE A 125 11.52 -5.31 -22.54
C PHE A 125 12.53 -4.52 -23.39
N PRO A 126 12.07 -3.56 -24.20
CA PRO A 126 12.93 -2.92 -25.16
C PRO A 126 13.77 -1.79 -24.55
N ARG A 127 15.10 -1.85 -24.78
CA ARG A 127 16.08 -0.92 -24.20
C ARG A 127 16.30 0.38 -24.98
N ASP A 128 15.70 0.47 -26.17
CA ASP A 128 15.83 1.61 -27.05
C ASP A 128 14.53 1.84 -27.82
N TYR A 129 14.43 3.02 -28.44
CA TYR A 129 13.23 3.43 -29.18
C TYR A 129 12.86 2.47 -30.33
N PHE A 130 13.85 1.97 -31.07
CA PHE A 130 13.61 1.08 -32.21
C PHE A 130 13.10 -0.29 -31.75
N SER A 131 13.78 -0.87 -30.75
CA SER A 131 13.38 -2.11 -30.10
C SER A 131 11.98 -1.96 -29.51
N PHE A 132 11.62 -0.79 -28.99
CA PHE A 132 10.30 -0.52 -28.42
C PHE A 132 9.19 -0.57 -29.47
N ILE A 133 9.38 0.12 -30.59
CA ILE A 133 8.43 0.07 -31.70
C ILE A 133 8.33 -1.34 -32.27
N LYS A 134 9.47 -2.02 -32.46
CA LYS A 134 9.49 -3.39 -32.96
C LYS A 134 8.69 -4.33 -32.06
N ARG A 135 8.84 -4.20 -30.74
CA ARG A 135 8.04 -4.96 -29.77
C ARG A 135 6.55 -4.67 -29.92
N LEU A 136 6.14 -3.42 -30.10
CA LEU A 136 4.73 -3.10 -30.35
C LEU A 136 4.20 -3.72 -31.65
N MET A 137 5.01 -3.77 -32.72
CA MET A 137 4.62 -4.45 -33.97
C MET A 137 4.47 -5.96 -33.78
N GLU A 138 5.38 -6.60 -33.03
CA GLU A 138 5.33 -8.02 -32.69
C GLU A 138 4.12 -8.35 -31.81
N LEU A 139 3.84 -7.52 -30.80
CA LEU A 139 2.66 -7.68 -29.97
C LEU A 139 1.38 -7.44 -30.78
N LEU A 140 1.34 -6.40 -31.64
CA LEU A 140 0.18 -6.21 -32.50
C LEU A 140 -0.07 -7.46 -33.32
N ARG A 141 0.97 -8.08 -33.92
CA ARG A 141 0.87 -9.34 -34.66
C ARG A 141 0.24 -10.48 -33.83
N MET A 142 0.66 -10.64 -32.58
CA MET A 142 0.15 -11.69 -31.67
C MET A 142 -1.29 -11.43 -31.20
N PHE A 143 -1.62 -10.19 -30.85
CA PHE A 143 -2.92 -9.79 -30.35
C PHE A 143 -3.87 -9.44 -31.52
N THR A 144 -4.43 -10.47 -32.14
CA THR A 144 -5.27 -10.36 -33.36
C THR A 144 -6.56 -9.57 -33.19
N ARG A 145 -7.04 -9.41 -31.95
CA ARG A 145 -8.23 -8.62 -31.64
C ARG A 145 -7.97 -7.10 -31.57
N ILE A 146 -6.71 -6.69 -31.49
CA ILE A 146 -6.29 -5.27 -31.57
C ILE A 146 -6.12 -4.90 -33.04
N ARG A 147 -6.80 -3.84 -33.46
CA ARG A 147 -6.80 -3.32 -34.84
C ARG A 147 -5.60 -2.40 -35.09
N LYS A 148 -5.41 -1.41 -34.22
CA LYS A 148 -4.34 -0.41 -34.35
C LYS A 148 -3.87 0.12 -33.00
N ILE A 149 -2.63 0.58 -32.98
CA ILE A 149 -1.89 1.12 -31.85
C ILE A 149 -1.37 2.48 -32.25
N GLU A 150 -1.69 3.52 -31.50
CA GLU A 150 -1.01 4.81 -31.60
C GLU A 150 -0.06 4.95 -30.41
N LEU A 151 1.19 5.30 -30.69
CA LEU A 151 2.20 5.63 -29.70
C LEU A 151 2.60 7.09 -29.89
N GLU A 152 2.33 7.89 -28.88
CA GLU A 152 2.78 9.26 -28.77
C GLU A 152 3.89 9.34 -27.73
N ILE A 153 5.02 9.94 -28.10
CA ILE A 153 6.18 10.14 -27.23
C ILE A 153 6.41 11.62 -27.08
N GLN A 154 6.41 12.10 -25.85
CA GLN A 154 6.66 13.48 -25.50
C GLN A 154 7.94 13.56 -24.67
N THR A 155 8.97 14.21 -25.21
CA THR A 155 10.22 14.51 -24.49
C THR A 155 9.98 15.64 -23.49
N ILE A 156 10.49 15.47 -22.27
CA ILE A 156 10.39 16.46 -21.19
C ILE A 156 11.72 17.22 -21.09
N ASN A 157 11.66 18.55 -21.10
CA ASN A 157 12.84 19.41 -21.06
C ASN A 157 13.63 19.25 -19.75
N GLN A 158 14.96 19.36 -19.82
CA GLN A 158 15.90 19.18 -18.70
C GLN A 158 15.59 20.04 -17.45
N ASN A 159 14.99 21.24 -17.62
CA ASN A 159 14.62 22.12 -16.51
C ASN A 159 13.41 21.63 -15.68
N ASN A 160 12.68 20.61 -16.15
CA ASN A 160 11.53 19.97 -15.49
C ASN A 160 11.78 18.46 -15.28
N ILE A 161 13.04 18.03 -15.23
CA ILE A 161 13.36 16.69 -14.76
C ILE A 161 12.95 16.64 -13.29
N ASP A 162 12.12 15.65 -12.95
CA ASP A 162 11.88 15.33 -11.55
C ASP A 162 13.22 14.90 -10.96
N VAL A 163 13.82 15.75 -10.13
CA VAL A 163 15.16 15.54 -9.55
C VAL A 163 15.18 14.26 -8.67
N ASP A 164 14.00 13.81 -8.25
CA ASP A 164 13.77 12.54 -7.59
C ASP A 164 13.75 11.38 -8.60
N HIS A 165 14.91 10.80 -8.87
CA HIS A 165 15.02 9.57 -9.63
C HIS A 165 14.19 8.45 -8.95
N PRO A 166 13.18 7.85 -9.59
CA PRO A 166 12.30 6.87 -8.94
C PRO A 166 13.06 5.65 -8.41
N ILE A 167 14.10 5.22 -9.12
CA ILE A 167 14.98 4.13 -8.67
C ILE A 167 15.67 4.48 -7.35
N GLU A 168 16.12 5.72 -7.10
CA GLU A 168 16.76 6.03 -5.83
C GLU A 168 15.78 6.05 -4.66
N GLN A 169 14.58 6.63 -4.77
CA GLN A 169 13.61 6.56 -3.66
C GLN A 169 13.02 5.15 -3.48
N TYR A 170 12.72 4.45 -4.58
CA TYR A 170 12.12 3.12 -4.53
C TYR A 170 13.14 2.07 -4.06
N VAL A 171 14.37 2.08 -4.60
CA VAL A 171 15.43 1.16 -4.18
C VAL A 171 16.03 1.58 -2.84
N SER A 172 16.38 2.85 -2.59
CA SER A 172 16.93 3.21 -1.27
C SER A 172 15.93 2.96 -0.13
N ARG A 173 14.61 3.09 -0.33
CA ARG A 173 13.62 2.82 0.74
C ARG A 173 13.21 1.35 0.86
N LEU A 174 13.14 0.58 -0.24
CA LEU A 174 13.04 -0.88 -0.17
C LEU A 174 14.24 -1.51 0.56
N MET A 175 15.41 -0.86 0.45
CA MET A 175 16.70 -1.32 1.01
C MET A 175 17.07 -0.67 2.35
N LEU A 176 16.25 0.21 2.95
CA LEU A 176 16.49 0.79 4.29
C LEU A 176 16.58 -0.28 5.40
N TYR A 177 15.99 -1.44 5.14
CA TYR A 177 16.03 -2.62 6.01
C TYR A 177 16.93 -3.74 5.46
N ASP A 178 17.68 -3.48 4.38
CA ASP A 178 18.70 -4.38 3.85
C ASP A 178 20.08 -3.88 4.29
N ASN A 179 20.66 -4.57 5.27
CA ASN A 179 21.93 -4.16 5.88
C ASN A 179 23.11 -4.32 4.91
N ASP A 180 22.97 -5.17 3.89
CA ASP A 180 23.99 -5.34 2.84
C ASP A 180 24.10 -4.05 1.99
N TYR A 181 22.97 -3.39 1.72
CA TYR A 181 22.94 -2.12 0.97
C TYR A 181 23.51 -0.94 1.78
N LEU A 182 23.18 -0.84 3.07
CA LEU A 182 23.73 0.19 3.95
C LEU A 182 25.26 0.10 4.02
N SER A 183 25.80 -1.12 4.05
CA SER A 183 27.24 -1.38 4.02
C SER A 183 27.91 -0.94 2.71
N GLU A 184 27.26 -1.19 1.55
CA GLU A 184 27.75 -0.68 0.26
C GLU A 184 27.69 0.85 0.14
N MET A 185 26.64 1.47 0.69
CA MET A 185 26.44 2.94 0.66
C MET A 185 27.46 3.69 1.51
N HIS A 186 27.89 3.12 2.65
CA HIS A 186 28.95 3.69 3.49
C HIS A 186 30.24 3.94 2.67
N GLY A 187 30.56 3.07 1.72
CA GLY A 187 31.73 3.21 0.84
C GLY A 187 31.55 4.20 -0.31
N LYS A 188 30.32 4.46 -0.75
CA LYS A 188 30.01 5.28 -1.96
C LYS A 188 29.59 6.71 -1.64
N ASN A 189 28.81 6.93 -0.58
CA ASN A 189 28.31 8.26 -0.18
C ASN A 189 28.11 8.35 1.35
N PRO A 190 29.16 8.76 2.10
CA PRO A 190 29.13 8.80 3.57
C PRO A 190 28.06 9.73 4.17
N GLN A 191 27.79 10.86 3.52
CA GLN A 191 26.79 11.82 4.02
C GLN A 191 25.38 11.22 3.92
N ARG A 192 25.04 10.62 2.78
CA ARG A 192 23.74 9.96 2.59
C ARG A 192 23.57 8.76 3.52
N TYR A 193 24.64 8.01 3.78
CA TYR A 193 24.63 6.95 4.79
C TYR A 193 24.27 7.52 6.18
N ALA A 194 24.92 8.60 6.61
CA ALA A 194 24.63 9.24 7.90
C ALA A 194 23.16 9.70 8.01
N ASP A 195 22.62 10.30 6.95
CA ASP A 195 21.23 10.76 6.92
C ASP A 195 20.23 9.60 7.02
N LEU A 196 20.49 8.48 6.32
CA LEU A 196 19.66 7.27 6.40
C LEU A 196 19.68 6.63 7.80
N ILE A 197 20.84 6.60 8.47
CA ILE A 197 20.93 6.09 9.85
C ILE A 197 20.14 6.99 10.80
N LYS A 198 20.26 8.32 10.68
CA LYS A 198 19.47 9.28 11.49
C LYS A 198 17.97 9.09 11.30
N GLU A 199 17.50 8.89 10.06
CA GLU A 199 16.10 8.57 9.78
C GLU A 199 15.66 7.27 10.48
N LYS A 200 16.46 6.21 10.37
CA LYS A 200 16.18 4.92 11.03
C LYS A 200 16.16 5.02 12.55
N LEU A 201 17.03 5.84 13.14
CA LEU A 201 17.03 6.11 14.59
C LEU A 201 15.75 6.83 15.03
N LEU A 202 15.29 7.83 14.27
CA LEU A 202 14.02 8.51 14.53
C LEU A 202 12.85 7.54 14.47
N ASP A 203 12.80 6.68 13.44
CA ASP A 203 11.75 5.66 13.34
C ASP A 203 11.75 4.74 14.56
N LEU A 204 12.92 4.21 14.94
CA LEU A 204 13.04 3.28 16.08
C LEU A 204 12.55 3.93 17.37
N LEU A 205 12.93 5.18 17.62
CA LEU A 205 12.50 5.93 18.81
C LEU A 205 11.01 6.26 18.78
N GLU A 206 10.46 6.58 17.61
CA GLU A 206 9.03 6.79 17.42
C GLU A 206 8.22 5.50 17.63
N GLN A 207 8.73 4.38 17.10
CA GLN A 207 8.14 3.06 17.27
C GLN A 207 8.25 2.53 18.71
N ALA A 208 9.33 2.85 19.44
CA ALA A 208 9.48 2.46 20.84
C ALA A 208 8.67 3.34 21.80
N PHE A 209 8.34 4.58 21.42
CA PHE A 209 7.67 5.55 22.29
C PHE A 209 6.42 4.97 22.97
N PRO A 210 6.16 5.16 24.27
CA PRO A 210 6.85 6.03 25.21
C PRO A 210 8.09 5.39 25.84
N ASN A 211 8.50 4.20 25.41
CA ASN A 211 9.66 3.53 25.98
C ASN A 211 10.95 4.16 25.46
N PRO A 212 11.87 4.55 26.35
CA PRO A 212 13.19 4.93 25.93
C PRO A 212 13.95 3.72 25.40
N MET A 213 14.85 3.96 24.45
CA MET A 213 15.77 2.95 23.92
C MET A 213 17.20 3.23 24.38
N LEU A 214 17.94 2.15 24.65
CA LEU A 214 19.36 2.23 24.96
C LEU A 214 20.16 2.45 23.69
N VAL A 215 21.21 3.28 23.75
CA VAL A 215 22.15 3.51 22.63
C VAL A 215 22.69 2.19 22.07
N ASN A 216 23.07 1.25 22.95
CA ASN A 216 23.57 -0.06 22.54
C ASN A 216 22.54 -0.92 21.82
N ASP A 217 21.25 -0.76 22.10
CA ASP A 217 20.21 -1.49 21.40
C ASP A 217 19.90 -0.83 20.06
N LEU A 218 19.83 0.51 20.02
CA LEU A 218 19.73 1.28 18.77
C LEU A 218 20.87 0.92 17.81
N ALA A 219 22.10 0.87 18.30
CA ALA A 219 23.30 0.47 17.55
C ALA A 219 23.17 -0.92 16.91
N LYS A 220 22.60 -1.90 17.62
CA LYS A 220 22.32 -3.23 17.06
C LYS A 220 21.27 -3.18 15.96
N TYR A 221 20.20 -2.39 16.13
CA TYR A 221 19.12 -2.28 15.14
C TYR A 221 19.55 -1.58 13.86
N VAL A 222 20.45 -0.60 13.95
CA VAL A 222 20.98 0.11 12.77
C VAL A 222 22.28 -0.49 12.24
N GLU A 223 22.82 -1.53 12.90
CA GLU A 223 24.12 -2.16 12.61
C GLU A 223 25.25 -1.13 12.46
N CYS A 224 25.32 -0.21 13.41
CA CYS A 224 26.31 0.87 13.45
C CYS A 224 27.03 0.89 14.80
N ASP A 225 28.22 1.47 14.85
CA ASP A 225 28.96 1.60 16.11
C ASP A 225 28.17 2.49 17.10
N ALA A 226 28.13 2.07 18.37
CA ALA A 226 27.35 2.75 19.41
C ALA A 226 27.81 4.20 19.63
N GLN A 227 29.09 4.50 19.43
CA GLN A 227 29.63 5.85 19.56
C GLN A 227 29.15 6.76 18.41
N ILE A 228 29.02 6.23 17.19
CA ILE A 228 28.46 6.94 16.04
C ILE A 228 26.96 7.20 16.25
N VAL A 229 26.23 6.19 16.71
CA VAL A 229 24.81 6.34 17.04
C VAL A 229 24.59 7.41 18.10
N PHE A 230 25.41 7.43 19.16
CA PHE A 230 25.35 8.48 20.17
C PHE A 230 25.55 9.87 19.56
N GLN A 231 26.54 10.06 18.67
CA GLN A 231 26.76 11.34 17.98
C GLN A 231 25.53 11.78 17.17
N TYR A 232 24.92 10.85 16.43
CA TYR A 232 23.72 11.15 15.65
C TYR A 232 22.51 11.48 16.52
N LEU A 233 22.36 10.84 17.68
CA LEU A 233 21.29 11.16 18.64
C LEU A 233 21.44 12.57 19.21
N VAL A 234 22.67 13.00 19.53
CA VAL A 234 22.96 14.38 19.95
C VAL A 234 22.59 15.37 18.85
N GLU A 235 22.94 15.10 17.59
CA GLU A 235 22.53 15.98 16.48
C GLU A 235 21.00 16.05 16.30
N LEU A 236 20.27 14.96 16.57
CA LEU A 236 18.81 14.92 16.52
C LEU A 236 18.18 15.66 17.72
N GLU A 237 18.85 15.67 18.87
CA GLU A 237 18.47 16.43 20.06
C GLU A 237 18.63 17.93 19.86
N ASP A 238 19.72 18.36 19.20
CA ASP A 238 19.93 19.75 18.81
C ASP A 238 18.82 20.25 17.87
N LYS A 239 18.20 19.35 17.11
CA LYS A 239 17.02 19.61 16.26
C LYS A 239 15.69 19.49 17.01
N ASN A 240 15.72 19.20 18.31
CA ASN A 240 14.56 18.99 19.18
C ASN A 240 13.63 17.85 18.71
N LEU A 241 14.19 16.82 18.07
CA LEU A 241 13.44 15.64 17.59
C LEU A 241 13.45 14.50 18.61
N VAL A 242 14.53 14.39 19.38
CA VAL A 242 14.74 13.37 20.42
C VAL A 242 15.29 14.02 21.67
N LYS A 243 15.23 13.31 22.80
CA LYS A 243 15.83 13.73 24.06
C LYS A 243 16.39 12.54 24.84
N HIS A 244 17.45 12.78 25.60
CA HIS A 244 17.92 11.82 26.59
C HIS A 244 17.15 11.95 27.92
N LEU A 245 17.01 10.84 28.67
CA LEU A 245 16.28 10.79 29.94
C LEU A 245 17.19 10.63 31.17
N ASP A 246 18.42 10.18 30.97
CA ASP A 246 19.39 9.89 32.01
C ASP A 246 20.62 10.80 31.91
N GLN A 247 21.29 11.02 33.04
CA GLN A 247 22.46 11.91 33.10
C GLN A 247 23.63 11.42 32.25
N ASP A 248 23.69 10.10 32.00
CA ASP A 248 24.74 9.45 31.21
C ASP A 248 24.42 9.40 29.70
N GLY A 249 23.26 9.94 29.29
CA GLY A 249 22.83 9.99 27.89
C GLY A 249 22.70 8.63 27.21
N GLN A 250 22.39 7.56 27.95
CA GLN A 250 22.26 6.21 27.40
C GLN A 250 20.82 5.88 27.01
N GLN A 251 19.82 6.57 27.57
CA GLN A 251 18.41 6.33 27.32
C GLN A 251 17.78 7.47 26.53
N TRP A 252 17.31 7.17 25.34
CA TRP A 252 16.78 8.14 24.39
C TRP A 252 15.31 7.89 24.09
N THR A 253 14.53 8.96 23.94
CA THR A 253 13.12 8.90 23.51
C THR A 253 12.83 10.06 22.57
N ARG A 254 11.72 9.98 21.82
CA ARG A 254 11.29 11.10 20.97
C ARG A 254 10.77 12.27 21.82
N VAL A 255 10.90 13.50 21.32
CA VAL A 255 10.22 14.67 21.90
C VAL A 255 8.78 14.71 21.40
N ILE A 256 7.81 14.97 22.29
CA ILE A 256 6.44 15.30 21.89
C ILE A 256 6.30 16.82 21.99
N ILE A 257 6.15 17.49 20.85
CA ILE A 257 5.96 18.95 20.77
C ILE A 257 4.56 19.36 21.29
N ALA A 258 3.63 18.42 21.44
CA ALA A 258 2.23 18.65 21.79
C ALA A 258 1.89 18.66 23.30
N ALA A 259 2.87 18.64 24.21
CA ALA A 259 2.60 18.40 25.64
C ALA A 259 2.41 19.67 26.50
N GLU A 260 2.41 20.88 25.93
CA GLU A 260 2.36 22.11 26.73
C GLU A 260 0.98 22.78 26.88
N GLU A 261 -0.09 22.38 26.17
CA GLU A 261 -1.40 23.03 26.35
C GLU A 261 -2.63 22.07 26.45
N GLU A 262 -3.33 22.23 27.58
CA GLU A 262 -4.75 21.96 27.93
C GLU A 262 -5.40 20.53 27.86
N ASP A 263 -5.52 19.95 29.06
CA ASP A 263 -6.63 19.17 29.67
C ASP A 263 -7.27 17.93 28.99
N THR A 264 -6.94 17.56 27.75
CA THR A 264 -7.66 16.46 27.05
C THR A 264 -6.93 15.11 27.00
N HIS A 265 -5.60 15.08 27.18
CA HIS A 265 -4.82 13.83 27.17
C HIS A 265 -3.98 13.69 28.44
N LYS A 266 -4.48 12.91 29.40
CA LYS A 266 -3.77 12.66 30.68
C LYS A 266 -2.96 11.38 30.56
N VAL A 267 -1.65 11.46 30.83
CA VAL A 267 -0.76 10.29 30.96
C VAL A 267 -0.64 9.95 32.44
N ILE A 268 -1.07 8.75 32.83
CA ILE A 268 -1.08 8.31 34.24
C ILE A 268 -0.22 7.06 34.40
N LEU A 269 0.77 7.14 35.30
CA LEU A 269 1.47 5.98 35.82
C LEU A 269 0.55 5.25 36.80
N TYR A 270 0.22 4.00 36.52
CA TYR A 270 -0.76 3.26 37.31
C TYR A 270 -0.11 2.06 38.04
N LYS A 271 -0.62 1.76 39.24
CA LYS A 271 -0.06 0.71 40.11
C LYS A 271 -0.67 -0.68 39.85
N SER A 272 -1.96 -0.76 39.46
CA SER A 272 -2.69 -2.02 39.25
C SER A 272 -3.46 -2.06 37.93
N ILE A 273 -3.19 -3.07 37.11
CA ILE A 273 -3.91 -3.36 35.84
C ILE A 273 -5.38 -3.75 36.12
N ALA A 274 -5.63 -4.46 37.22
CA ALA A 274 -6.96 -4.99 37.55
C ALA A 274 -7.98 -3.87 37.87
N GLU A 275 -7.52 -2.78 38.45
CA GLU A 275 -8.34 -1.59 38.72
C GLU A 275 -8.77 -0.88 37.44
N LEU A 276 -7.89 -0.82 36.42
CA LEU A 276 -8.23 -0.21 35.13
C LEU A 276 -9.35 -0.98 34.43
N SER A 277 -9.22 -2.31 34.39
CA SER A 277 -10.20 -3.19 33.77
C SER A 277 -11.56 -3.09 34.47
N SER A 278 -11.59 -3.08 35.81
CA SER A 278 -12.84 -3.00 36.58
C SER A 278 -13.52 -1.64 36.54
N THR A 279 -12.74 -0.55 36.43
CA THR A 279 -13.24 0.83 36.41
C THR A 279 -13.83 1.22 35.05
N PHE A 280 -13.09 0.96 33.97
CA PHE A 280 -13.48 1.43 32.63
C PHE A 280 -14.23 0.40 31.80
N ARG A 281 -14.04 -0.90 32.07
CA ARG A 281 -14.73 -2.04 31.43
C ARG A 281 -14.90 -1.89 29.90
N PRO A 282 -13.80 -1.72 29.15
CA PRO A 282 -13.88 -1.58 27.70
C PRO A 282 -14.45 -2.86 27.07
N THR A 283 -15.38 -2.69 26.13
CA THR A 283 -15.99 -3.80 25.36
C THR A 283 -15.36 -3.95 23.97
N ILE A 284 -14.54 -2.97 23.57
CA ILE A 284 -13.87 -2.95 22.26
C ILE A 284 -12.38 -2.72 22.48
N ALA A 285 -11.56 -3.58 21.89
CA ALA A 285 -10.12 -3.40 21.81
C ALA A 285 -9.72 -2.94 20.40
N ILE A 286 -8.78 -2.00 20.32
CA ILE A 286 -8.21 -1.48 19.08
C ILE A 286 -6.69 -1.72 19.13
N ILE A 287 -6.19 -2.54 18.21
CA ILE A 287 -4.78 -2.90 18.13
C ILE A 287 -4.18 -2.23 16.89
N THR A 288 -3.10 -1.49 17.13
CA THR A 288 -2.27 -0.85 16.12
C THR A 288 -0.86 -1.42 16.21
N VAL A 289 -0.09 -1.35 15.14
CA VAL A 289 1.31 -1.79 15.10
C VAL A 289 2.23 -0.60 15.32
N ASN A 290 2.13 0.40 14.45
CA ASN A 290 3.01 1.54 14.39
C ASN A 290 2.48 2.75 15.17
N TYR A 291 3.38 3.66 15.52
CA TYR A 291 3.02 4.81 16.35
C TYR A 291 2.09 5.80 15.63
N PHE A 292 2.30 6.07 14.34
CA PHE A 292 1.38 6.89 13.54
C PHE A 292 -0.03 6.27 13.44
N GLU A 293 -0.14 4.94 13.44
CA GLU A 293 -1.43 4.23 13.47
C GLU A 293 -2.13 4.47 14.81
N LYS A 294 -1.35 4.43 15.90
CA LYS A 294 -1.87 4.76 17.23
C LYS A 294 -2.33 6.21 17.32
N LEU A 295 -1.58 7.16 16.78
CA LEU A 295 -2.00 8.58 16.74
C LEU A 295 -3.32 8.75 15.98
N ALA A 296 -3.44 8.10 14.81
CA ALA A 296 -4.68 8.10 14.03
C ALA A 296 -5.86 7.51 14.80
N VAL A 297 -5.67 6.38 15.49
CA VAL A 297 -6.71 5.77 16.34
C VAL A 297 -7.05 6.66 17.53
N ASP A 298 -6.05 7.19 18.23
CA ASP A 298 -6.27 8.02 19.41
C ASP A 298 -7.00 9.33 19.06
N ALA A 299 -6.81 9.88 17.84
CA ALA A 299 -7.58 11.01 17.33
C ALA A 299 -9.08 10.71 17.21
N MET A 300 -9.46 9.43 17.10
CA MET A 300 -10.87 8.99 17.04
C MET A 300 -11.51 8.81 18.42
N ILE A 301 -10.71 8.75 19.49
CA ILE A 301 -11.15 8.46 20.87
C ILE A 301 -11.38 9.75 21.66
N GLU A 302 -12.56 9.84 22.27
CA GLU A 302 -12.97 10.93 23.16
C GLU A 302 -12.70 10.55 24.63
N ASN A 303 -12.56 11.55 25.51
CA ASN A 303 -12.37 11.35 26.96
C ASN A 303 -11.22 10.37 27.29
N LYS A 304 -10.11 10.47 26.56
CA LYS A 304 -9.04 9.48 26.58
C LYS A 304 -8.01 9.72 27.68
N VAL A 305 -7.56 8.65 28.31
CA VAL A 305 -6.46 8.63 29.29
C VAL A 305 -5.49 7.55 28.87
N THR A 306 -4.20 7.89 28.81
CA THR A 306 -3.13 6.94 28.49
C THR A 306 -2.48 6.44 29.77
N PHE A 307 -2.52 5.13 29.95
CA PHE A 307 -1.97 4.41 31.07
C PHE A 307 -0.67 3.74 30.64
N VAL A 308 0.42 4.12 31.31
CA VAL A 308 1.76 3.55 31.05
C VAL A 308 2.22 2.80 32.29
N ARG A 309 2.69 1.56 32.08
CA ARG A 309 3.33 0.78 33.13
C ARG A 309 4.75 0.46 32.73
N HIS A 310 5.71 0.97 33.50
CA HIS A 310 7.10 0.58 33.44
C HIS A 310 7.41 -0.36 34.61
N LYS A 311 7.48 -1.66 34.35
CA LYS A 311 8.09 -2.62 35.28
C LYS A 311 9.25 -3.28 34.54
N ALA A 312 10.35 -3.63 35.21
CA ALA A 312 11.51 -4.26 34.55
C ALA A 312 11.07 -5.44 33.65
N GLY A 313 11.19 -5.26 32.32
CA GLY A 313 10.76 -6.24 31.30
C GLY A 313 9.30 -6.15 30.82
N GLU A 314 8.47 -5.25 31.35
CA GLU A 314 7.09 -5.03 30.94
C GLU A 314 6.84 -3.55 30.62
N SER A 315 6.55 -3.26 29.36
CA SER A 315 5.96 -1.99 28.96
C SER A 315 4.65 -2.22 28.22
N ASN A 316 3.55 -1.80 28.83
CA ASN A 316 2.25 -1.78 28.19
C ASN A 316 1.70 -0.36 28.23
N VAL A 317 1.15 0.07 27.10
CA VAL A 317 0.58 1.39 26.90
C VAL A 317 -0.85 1.22 26.44
N TYR A 318 -1.79 1.57 27.31
CA TYR A 318 -3.21 1.47 27.02
C TYR A 318 -3.81 2.87 27.01
N THR A 319 -4.46 3.25 25.92
CA THR A 319 -5.28 4.46 25.90
C THR A 319 -6.73 4.03 26.01
N ILE A 320 -7.37 4.42 27.10
CA ILE A 320 -8.77 4.07 27.37
C ILE A 320 -9.60 5.34 27.23
N GLY A 321 -10.75 5.22 26.56
CA GLY A 321 -11.68 6.34 26.39
C GLY A 321 -13.00 5.85 25.83
N THR A 322 -13.67 6.72 25.08
CA THR A 322 -14.99 6.44 24.50
C THR A 322 -15.00 6.71 23.00
N ILE A 323 -15.69 5.86 22.24
CA ILE A 323 -16.12 6.16 20.87
C ILE A 323 -17.64 6.04 20.83
N GLY A 324 -18.32 7.18 20.72
CA GLY A 324 -19.77 7.24 20.89
C GLY A 324 -20.18 6.65 22.24
N PRO A 325 -21.09 5.67 22.29
CA PRO A 325 -21.57 5.08 23.55
C PRO A 325 -20.68 3.94 24.10
N HIS A 326 -19.55 3.64 23.45
CA HIS A 326 -18.73 2.47 23.76
C HIS A 326 -17.44 2.84 24.47
N HIS A 327 -17.09 2.09 25.53
CA HIS A 327 -15.78 2.15 26.13
C HIS A 327 -14.79 1.33 25.30
N VAL A 328 -13.69 1.98 24.92
CA VAL A 328 -12.67 1.39 24.06
C VAL A 328 -11.32 1.42 24.75
N VAL A 329 -10.47 0.43 24.43
CA VAL A 329 -9.06 0.42 24.78
C VAL A 329 -8.22 0.29 23.51
N SER A 330 -7.30 1.23 23.30
CA SER A 330 -6.30 1.14 22.23
C SER A 330 -4.93 0.77 22.79
N THR A 331 -4.17 -0.02 22.03
CA THR A 331 -2.74 -0.27 22.27
C THR A 331 -1.99 -0.21 20.95
N LYS A 332 -0.68 0.03 21.04
CA LYS A 332 0.24 -0.31 19.96
C LYS A 332 1.14 -1.47 20.34
N LEU A 333 1.79 -2.08 19.36
CA LEU A 333 2.80 -3.11 19.62
C LEU A 333 4.10 -2.47 20.15
N PRO A 334 4.81 -3.14 21.07
CA PRO A 334 6.01 -2.57 21.70
C PRO A 334 7.28 -2.77 20.88
N LEU A 335 7.31 -3.78 20.01
CA LEU A 335 8.42 -4.06 19.10
C LEU A 335 7.83 -4.44 17.74
N ILE A 336 8.38 -3.82 16.71
CA ILE A 336 7.91 -3.85 15.34
C ILE A 336 8.91 -4.64 14.48
N GLY A 337 8.47 -5.13 13.34
CA GLY A 337 9.27 -5.95 12.44
C GLY A 337 9.06 -7.45 12.60
N ARG A 338 9.77 -8.19 11.74
CA ARG A 338 9.53 -9.63 11.51
C ARG A 338 10.50 -10.54 12.25
N SER A 339 11.33 -9.99 13.14
CA SER A 339 12.22 -10.82 13.97
C SER A 339 11.41 -11.73 14.88
N ARG A 340 11.95 -12.90 15.23
CA ARG A 340 11.29 -13.82 16.17
C ARG A 340 10.95 -13.12 17.50
N THR A 341 11.82 -12.23 17.97
CA THR A 341 11.60 -11.43 19.18
C THR A 341 10.40 -10.49 19.02
N ALA A 342 10.29 -9.79 17.89
CA ALA A 342 9.16 -8.91 17.58
C ALA A 342 7.84 -9.68 17.48
N GLN A 343 7.85 -10.83 16.80
CA GLN A 343 6.71 -11.74 16.70
C GLN A 343 6.23 -12.25 18.06
N ILE A 344 7.16 -12.70 18.93
CA ILE A 344 6.85 -13.15 20.29
C ILE A 344 6.27 -12.00 21.13
N SER A 345 6.90 -10.83 21.05
CA SER A 345 6.47 -9.62 21.78
C SER A 345 5.07 -9.17 21.35
N THR A 346 4.78 -9.23 20.05
CA THR A 346 3.48 -8.94 19.44
C THR A 346 2.39 -9.87 19.95
N GLY A 347 2.62 -11.17 19.90
CA GLY A 347 1.68 -12.16 20.41
C GLY A 347 1.45 -12.03 21.92
N SER A 348 2.52 -11.77 22.69
CA SER A 348 2.46 -11.56 24.14
C SER A 348 1.64 -10.32 24.51
N THR A 349 1.87 -9.20 23.84
CA THR A 349 1.15 -7.93 24.08
C THR A 349 -0.33 -8.07 23.75
N THR A 350 -0.65 -8.69 22.62
CA THR A 350 -2.04 -8.95 22.19
C THR A 350 -2.76 -9.83 23.21
N THR A 351 -2.12 -10.94 23.61
CA THR A 351 -2.67 -11.85 24.63
C THR A 351 -2.85 -11.16 25.98
N ARG A 352 -1.93 -10.30 26.36
CA ARG A 352 -2.01 -9.55 27.63
C ARG A 352 -3.12 -8.51 27.62
N LEU A 353 -3.34 -7.79 26.52
CA LEU A 353 -4.47 -6.88 26.37
C LEU A 353 -5.79 -7.63 26.58
N LEU A 354 -5.98 -8.72 25.85
CA LEU A 354 -7.22 -9.50 25.88
C LEU A 354 -7.42 -10.22 27.23
N GLY A 355 -6.34 -10.69 27.85
CA GLY A 355 -6.38 -11.27 29.20
C GLY A 355 -6.64 -10.24 30.30
N THR A 356 -6.22 -8.99 30.10
CA THR A 356 -6.45 -7.86 31.03
C THR A 356 -7.89 -7.37 30.95
N PHE A 357 -8.40 -7.16 29.75
CA PHE A 357 -9.73 -6.62 29.50
C PHE A 357 -10.66 -7.72 29.02
N GLN A 358 -11.05 -8.60 29.95
CA GLN A 358 -11.85 -9.79 29.65
C GLN A 358 -13.28 -9.47 29.14
N GLN A 359 -13.74 -8.23 29.33
CA GLN A 359 -15.03 -7.75 28.82
C GLN A 359 -14.99 -7.37 27.33
N VAL A 360 -13.81 -7.40 26.68
CA VAL A 360 -13.68 -7.12 25.25
C VAL A 360 -14.43 -8.18 24.44
N GLN A 361 -15.38 -7.71 23.65
CA GLN A 361 -16.22 -8.52 22.76
C GLN A 361 -15.76 -8.40 21.30
N HIS A 362 -15.28 -7.22 20.91
CA HIS A 362 -14.88 -6.91 19.55
C HIS A 362 -13.43 -6.41 19.50
N VAL A 363 -12.65 -6.90 18.54
CA VAL A 363 -11.28 -6.44 18.29
C VAL A 363 -11.19 -5.79 16.91
N PHE A 364 -10.70 -4.57 16.86
CA PHE A 364 -10.35 -3.89 15.61
C PHE A 364 -8.83 -3.90 15.46
N ILE A 365 -8.34 -4.36 14.30
CA ILE A 365 -6.93 -4.30 13.95
C ILE A 365 -6.78 -3.25 12.87
N ILE A 366 -6.20 -2.11 13.23
CA ILE A 366 -6.18 -0.88 12.42
C ILE A 366 -4.74 -0.51 12.07
N GLY A 367 -4.53 -0.06 10.84
CA GLY A 367 -3.25 0.50 10.43
C GLY A 367 -3.18 0.77 8.94
N CYS A 368 -1.97 0.77 8.38
CA CYS A 368 -1.77 0.90 6.93
C CYS A 368 -1.36 -0.42 6.27
N ALA A 369 -1.47 -0.48 4.94
CA ALA A 369 -1.12 -1.60 4.08
C ALA A 369 -0.73 -1.12 2.67
N GLY A 370 -0.22 -2.05 1.86
CA GLY A 370 0.08 -1.81 0.45
C GLY A 370 -1.00 -2.32 -0.47
N GLY A 371 -1.53 -1.45 -1.32
CA GLY A 371 -2.64 -1.77 -2.21
C GLY A 371 -2.20 -2.60 -3.41
N VAL A 372 -3.09 -3.48 -3.88
CA VAL A 372 -2.90 -4.17 -5.16
C VAL A 372 -3.27 -3.20 -6.29
N SER A 373 -2.26 -2.77 -7.02
CA SER A 373 -2.42 -1.85 -8.14
C SER A 373 -2.84 -2.59 -9.40
N HIS A 374 -3.89 -2.07 -10.06
CA HIS A 374 -4.25 -2.44 -11.42
C HIS A 374 -3.92 -1.31 -12.39
N TYR A 375 -3.16 -1.59 -13.44
CA TYR A 375 -2.70 -0.57 -14.40
C TYR A 375 -3.70 -0.27 -15.52
N THR A 376 -4.71 -1.14 -15.70
CA THR A 376 -5.63 -1.09 -16.84
C THR A 376 -7.10 -1.03 -16.45
N ASP A 377 -7.45 -1.43 -15.22
CA ASP A 377 -8.84 -1.48 -14.75
C ASP A 377 -9.02 -0.57 -13.54
N ALA A 378 -9.60 0.62 -13.78
CA ALA A 378 -9.91 1.59 -12.74
C ALA A 378 -10.87 1.08 -11.67
N THR A 379 -11.73 0.10 -12.00
CA THR A 379 -12.69 -0.45 -11.03
C THR A 379 -12.00 -1.33 -9.99
N LYS A 380 -10.92 -2.01 -10.37
CA LYS A 380 -10.10 -2.84 -9.49
C LYS A 380 -8.91 -2.08 -8.89
N HIS A 381 -8.51 -0.96 -9.49
CA HIS A 381 -7.37 -0.19 -9.04
C HIS A 381 -7.59 0.37 -7.64
N ILE A 382 -6.74 -0.05 -6.70
CA ILE A 382 -6.66 0.50 -5.35
C ILE A 382 -5.61 1.59 -5.35
N ARG A 383 -5.91 2.74 -4.73
CA ARG A 383 -5.04 3.92 -4.69
C ARG A 383 -4.61 4.26 -3.28
N ARG A 384 -3.48 4.97 -3.12
CA ARG A 384 -3.08 5.50 -1.82
C ARG A 384 -4.18 6.38 -1.22
N GLY A 385 -4.41 6.27 0.08
CA GLY A 385 -5.54 6.88 0.79
C GLY A 385 -6.89 6.15 0.62
N ASP A 386 -6.98 5.06 -0.16
CA ASP A 386 -8.14 4.14 -0.05
C ASP A 386 -8.10 3.38 1.28
N VAL A 387 -9.24 2.80 1.65
CA VAL A 387 -9.37 1.94 2.82
C VAL A 387 -9.82 0.56 2.35
N VAL A 388 -9.07 -0.47 2.73
CA VAL A 388 -9.45 -1.88 2.55
C VAL A 388 -9.93 -2.43 3.87
N VAL A 389 -11.13 -3.00 3.87
CA VAL A 389 -11.69 -3.78 4.97
C VAL A 389 -11.53 -5.25 4.62
N GLY A 390 -10.85 -5.99 5.50
CA GLY A 390 -10.77 -7.45 5.41
C GLY A 390 -12.19 -8.01 5.43
N TYR A 391 -12.65 -8.57 4.32
CA TYR A 391 -14.05 -8.97 4.12
C TYR A 391 -14.14 -10.47 3.79
N PRO A 392 -15.16 -11.19 4.30
CA PRO A 392 -15.27 -12.64 4.12
C PRO A 392 -15.31 -13.01 2.64
N ASN A 393 -14.41 -13.89 2.22
CA ASN A 393 -14.47 -14.54 0.90
C ASN A 393 -15.50 -15.68 0.90
N GLU A 394 -15.53 -16.50 -0.16
CA GLU A 394 -16.45 -17.64 -0.27
C GLU A 394 -16.27 -18.70 0.84
N GLU A 395 -15.10 -18.74 1.49
CA GLU A 395 -14.77 -19.62 2.61
C GLU A 395 -14.80 -18.89 3.98
N ASP A 396 -15.35 -17.68 3.97
CA ASP A 396 -15.45 -16.71 5.07
C ASP A 396 -14.13 -16.13 5.60
N TYR A 397 -13.00 -16.36 4.92
CA TYR A 397 -11.71 -15.82 5.31
C TYR A 397 -11.60 -14.33 5.03
N VAL A 398 -10.97 -13.60 5.96
CA VAL A 398 -10.77 -12.14 5.87
C VAL A 398 -9.30 -11.76 5.77
N TYR A 399 -8.40 -12.67 6.18
CA TYR A 399 -6.95 -12.52 6.12
C TYR A 399 -6.29 -13.84 5.75
N GLY A 400 -5.24 -13.81 4.94
CA GLY A 400 -4.46 -15.00 4.59
C GLY A 400 -2.97 -14.70 4.60
N ILE A 401 -2.18 -15.57 5.22
CA ILE A 401 -0.72 -15.56 5.13
C ILE A 401 -0.34 -16.52 4.03
N TYR A 402 0.39 -16.05 3.02
CA TYR A 402 0.69 -16.82 1.83
C TYR A 402 2.19 -17.06 1.68
N GLU A 403 2.56 -18.27 1.31
CA GLU A 403 3.91 -18.64 0.95
C GLU A 403 3.89 -19.34 -0.42
N ALA A 404 4.87 -19.02 -1.27
CA ALA A 404 5.07 -19.72 -2.53
C ALA A 404 6.19 -20.74 -2.38
N GLU A 405 5.87 -22.00 -2.65
CA GLU A 405 6.83 -23.09 -2.73
C GLU A 405 7.04 -23.50 -4.18
N GLN A 406 8.29 -23.77 -4.56
CA GLN A 406 8.60 -24.21 -5.90
C GLN A 406 8.31 -25.71 -6.05
N SER A 407 7.49 -26.06 -7.04
CA SER A 407 7.12 -27.44 -7.37
C SER A 407 7.58 -27.82 -8.78
N SER A 408 7.42 -29.10 -9.17
CA SER A 408 7.76 -29.57 -10.52
C SER A 408 6.90 -28.94 -11.63
N GLU A 409 5.74 -28.39 -11.28
CA GLU A 409 4.79 -27.76 -12.22
C GLU A 409 4.78 -26.22 -12.12
N GLY A 410 5.67 -25.63 -11.31
CA GLY A 410 5.79 -24.18 -11.14
C GLY A 410 5.82 -23.76 -9.67
N TYR A 411 4.84 -22.95 -9.25
CA TYR A 411 4.70 -22.52 -7.86
C TYR A 411 3.36 -22.98 -7.28
N GLU A 412 3.42 -23.56 -6.09
CA GLU A 412 2.26 -23.88 -5.26
C GLU A 412 2.17 -22.86 -4.12
N PHE A 413 0.95 -22.37 -3.84
CA PHE A 413 0.72 -21.43 -2.76
C PHE A 413 0.22 -22.17 -1.53
N VAL A 414 1.02 -22.16 -0.47
CA VAL A 414 0.61 -22.62 0.86
C VAL A 414 0.02 -21.41 1.60
N SER A 415 -1.09 -21.60 2.31
CA SER A 415 -1.72 -20.50 3.03
C SER A 415 -2.22 -20.86 4.41
N THR A 416 -2.12 -19.90 5.33
CA THR A 416 -2.80 -19.93 6.63
C THR A 416 -3.82 -18.79 6.66
N CYS A 417 -5.11 -19.13 6.62
CA CYS A 417 -6.19 -18.16 6.55
C CYS A 417 -6.93 -18.02 7.89
N TYR A 418 -7.40 -16.81 8.17
CA TYR A 418 -8.06 -16.43 9.42
C TYR A 418 -9.45 -15.87 9.15
N LYS A 419 -10.40 -16.24 10.02
CA LYS A 419 -11.78 -15.76 9.97
C LYS A 419 -12.35 -15.56 11.37
N PRO A 420 -13.25 -14.58 11.54
CA PRO A 420 -13.98 -14.43 12.78
C PRO A 420 -14.91 -15.63 13.01
N LYS A 421 -15.18 -15.97 14.27
CA LYS A 421 -16.22 -16.95 14.61
C LYS A 421 -17.61 -16.30 14.61
N SER A 422 -17.67 -15.02 14.94
CA SER A 422 -18.87 -14.19 14.99
C SER A 422 -18.80 -13.08 13.94
N PHE A 423 -19.74 -13.11 13.00
CA PHE A 423 -19.84 -12.15 11.90
C PHE A 423 -20.64 -10.89 12.23
N GLN A 424 -20.91 -10.61 13.51
CA GLN A 424 -21.72 -9.46 13.94
C GLN A 424 -21.24 -8.11 13.35
N LEU A 425 -19.92 -7.85 13.38
CA LEU A 425 -19.36 -6.63 12.81
C LEU A 425 -19.61 -6.53 11.29
N TYR A 426 -19.59 -7.65 10.58
CA TYR A 426 -19.83 -7.72 9.14
C TYR A 426 -21.30 -7.54 8.81
N GLN A 427 -22.20 -8.14 9.59
CA GLN A 427 -23.65 -7.92 9.48
C GLN A 427 -24.03 -6.45 9.69
N LEU A 428 -23.39 -5.74 10.62
CA LEU A 428 -23.59 -4.30 10.83
C LEU A 428 -23.05 -3.45 9.67
N MET A 429 -22.09 -3.97 8.94
CA MET A 429 -21.45 -3.32 7.80
C MET A 429 -22.19 -3.55 6.48
N GLU A 430 -22.93 -4.65 6.31
CA GLU A 430 -23.66 -4.94 5.06
C GLU A 430 -24.52 -3.76 4.56
N PRO A 431 -25.36 -3.12 5.39
CA PRO A 431 -26.16 -1.98 4.92
C PRO A 431 -25.30 -0.78 4.51
N ILE A 432 -24.13 -0.60 5.14
CA ILE A 432 -23.18 0.45 4.76
C ILE A 432 -22.59 0.13 3.39
N LYS A 433 -22.15 -1.12 3.18
CA LYS A 433 -21.56 -1.59 1.93
C LYS A 433 -22.57 -1.49 0.78
N GLU A 434 -23.79 -1.95 0.96
CA GLU A 434 -24.85 -1.90 -0.06
C GLU A 434 -25.17 -0.46 -0.47
N ASN A 435 -25.42 0.42 0.50
CA ASN A 435 -25.68 1.84 0.23
C ASN A 435 -24.48 2.51 -0.46
N TYR A 436 -23.26 2.21 0.02
CA TYR A 436 -22.04 2.73 -0.56
C TYR A 436 -21.88 2.31 -2.02
N GLN A 437 -22.04 1.01 -2.33
CA GLN A 437 -21.92 0.49 -3.69
C GLN A 437 -22.97 1.07 -4.64
N GLN A 438 -24.19 1.32 -4.16
CA GLN A 438 -25.27 1.89 -4.98
C GLN A 438 -25.09 3.38 -5.28
N THR A 439 -24.60 4.16 -4.32
CA THR A 439 -24.59 5.63 -4.43
C THR A 439 -23.21 6.24 -4.70
N ASN A 440 -22.12 5.45 -4.63
CA ASN A 440 -20.77 5.95 -4.92
C ASN A 440 -20.61 6.44 -6.38
N GLN A 441 -21.38 5.91 -7.33
CA GLN A 441 -21.32 6.34 -8.74
C GLN A 441 -22.02 7.69 -9.01
N THR A 442 -22.88 8.17 -8.10
CA THR A 442 -23.71 9.38 -8.27
C THR A 442 -23.45 10.43 -7.18
N ARG A 443 -22.23 10.43 -6.60
CA ARG A 443 -21.85 11.26 -5.45
C ARG A 443 -22.10 12.76 -5.68
N PRO A 444 -22.94 13.42 -4.86
CA PRO A 444 -22.95 14.88 -4.75
C PRO A 444 -21.70 15.40 -4.02
N VAL A 445 -21.51 16.72 -4.02
CA VAL A 445 -20.27 17.42 -3.58
C VAL A 445 -20.10 17.47 -2.05
N THR A 446 -21.14 17.17 -1.25
CA THR A 446 -21.10 17.26 0.24
C THR A 446 -20.79 15.93 0.93
N HIS A 447 -20.27 15.98 2.16
CA HIS A 447 -20.04 14.82 3.04
C HIS A 447 -21.32 13.97 3.14
N GLN A 448 -21.27 12.76 2.58
CA GLN A 448 -22.42 11.85 2.54
C GLN A 448 -22.27 10.73 3.57
N TYR A 449 -21.05 10.43 3.99
CA TYR A 449 -20.76 9.29 4.85
C TYR A 449 -20.05 9.69 6.15
N PRO A 450 -20.32 9.00 7.27
CA PRO A 450 -19.75 9.37 8.56
C PRO A 450 -18.22 9.39 8.58
N TRP A 451 -17.55 8.46 7.87
CA TRP A 451 -16.08 8.40 7.84
C TRP A 451 -15.45 9.59 7.14
N GLU A 452 -16.12 10.25 6.19
CA GLU A 452 -15.58 11.46 5.55
C GLU A 452 -15.52 12.60 6.57
N LYS A 453 -16.59 12.75 7.39
CA LYS A 453 -16.62 13.71 8.49
C LYS A 453 -15.60 13.38 9.58
N PHE A 454 -15.51 12.12 10.00
CA PHE A 454 -14.54 11.71 11.02
C PHE A 454 -13.09 11.87 10.55
N LEU A 455 -12.82 11.69 9.24
CA LEU A 455 -11.52 11.97 8.65
C LEU A 455 -11.20 13.47 8.76
N GLU A 456 -12.13 14.36 8.37
CA GLU A 456 -11.95 15.81 8.49
C GLU A 456 -11.67 16.24 9.94
N GLU A 457 -12.50 15.78 10.89
CA GLU A 457 -12.32 16.04 12.33
C GLU A 457 -10.96 15.51 12.83
N GLY A 458 -10.56 14.32 12.39
CA GLY A 458 -9.28 13.70 12.75
C GLY A 458 -8.07 14.48 12.20
N VAL A 459 -8.14 14.97 10.96
CA VAL A 459 -7.09 15.81 10.36
C VAL A 459 -6.95 17.10 11.14
N GLN A 460 -8.06 17.78 11.44
CA GLN A 460 -8.05 19.01 12.24
C GLN A 460 -7.46 18.77 13.64
N TYR A 461 -7.83 17.67 14.29
CA TYR A 461 -7.28 17.30 15.59
C TYR A 461 -5.76 17.10 15.55
N LEU A 462 -5.24 16.29 14.62
CA LEU A 462 -3.80 16.02 14.53
C LEU A 462 -2.98 17.26 14.16
N LEU A 463 -3.48 18.08 13.21
CA LEU A 463 -2.82 19.34 12.84
C LEU A 463 -2.77 20.33 14.00
N SER A 464 -3.84 20.43 14.81
CA SER A 464 -3.82 21.28 16.01
C SER A 464 -2.79 20.85 17.06
N HIS A 465 -2.30 19.61 16.99
CA HIS A 465 -1.25 19.06 17.84
C HIS A 465 0.11 18.97 17.12
N ASN A 466 0.30 19.70 16.01
CA ASN A 466 1.53 19.70 15.19
C ASN A 466 1.94 18.31 14.68
N ILE A 467 0.98 17.42 14.43
CA ILE A 467 1.21 16.12 13.81
C ILE A 467 0.77 16.23 12.35
N ASP A 468 1.73 16.12 11.42
CA ASP A 468 1.41 16.09 9.99
C ASP A 468 0.73 14.77 9.64
N CYS A 469 -0.45 14.90 9.04
CA CYS A 469 -1.24 13.79 8.54
C CYS A 469 -1.91 14.15 7.21
N LEU A 470 -1.41 15.14 6.48
CA LEU A 470 -1.98 15.53 5.19
C LEU A 470 -1.55 14.55 4.09
N PRO A 471 -2.43 14.28 3.10
CA PRO A 471 -2.05 13.43 1.97
C PRO A 471 -0.96 14.13 1.14
N PRO A 472 0.18 13.46 0.88
CA PRO A 472 1.19 13.98 -0.02
C PRO A 472 0.68 14.11 -1.47
N ASN A 473 1.24 15.04 -2.24
CA ASN A 473 0.90 15.23 -3.66
C ASN A 473 1.72 14.32 -4.60
N ASN A 474 2.03 13.08 -4.19
CA ASN A 474 2.91 12.17 -4.92
C ASN A 474 2.37 10.73 -5.03
N ASP A 475 1.05 10.56 -5.11
CA ASP A 475 0.45 9.28 -5.50
C ASP A 475 0.88 8.94 -6.93
N ARG A 476 1.90 8.08 -7.03
CA ARG A 476 2.54 7.64 -8.26
C ARG A 476 2.59 6.12 -8.29
N LEU A 477 2.23 5.59 -9.44
CA LEU A 477 2.19 4.16 -9.68
C LEU A 477 3.47 3.73 -10.43
N HIS A 478 4.15 2.73 -9.90
CA HIS A 478 5.40 2.22 -10.47
C HIS A 478 5.23 0.75 -10.87
N ILE A 479 5.70 0.41 -12.06
CA ILE A 479 5.81 -0.95 -12.57
C ILE A 479 7.28 -1.35 -12.44
N LYS A 480 7.57 -2.31 -11.56
CA LYS A 480 8.89 -2.93 -11.51
C LYS A 480 8.98 -4.00 -12.58
N MET A 481 10.08 -3.97 -13.31
CA MET A 481 10.42 -4.95 -14.34
C MET A 481 11.41 -5.96 -13.75
N ASP A 482 11.41 -7.23 -14.18
CA ASP A 482 12.31 -8.25 -13.60
C ASP A 482 13.80 -7.97 -13.85
N ASN A 483 14.15 -7.11 -14.82
CA ASN A 483 15.51 -6.60 -15.01
C ASN A 483 15.92 -5.54 -13.97
N GLY A 484 15.03 -5.18 -13.04
CA GLY A 484 15.24 -4.18 -12.00
C GLY A 484 14.84 -2.75 -12.40
N GLU A 485 14.50 -2.50 -13.67
CA GLU A 485 14.05 -1.18 -14.13
C GLU A 485 12.65 -0.85 -13.61
N ILE A 486 12.36 0.44 -13.45
CA ILE A 486 11.08 0.93 -12.94
C ILE A 486 10.47 1.91 -13.93
N VAL A 487 9.22 1.66 -14.29
CA VAL A 487 8.43 2.51 -15.17
C VAL A 487 7.32 3.18 -14.35
N GLU A 488 7.25 4.50 -14.36
CA GLU A 488 6.16 5.23 -13.72
C GLU A 488 4.93 5.21 -14.63
N ALA A 489 3.86 4.55 -14.21
CA ALA A 489 2.58 4.49 -14.91
C ALA A 489 1.62 5.53 -14.35
N LYS A 490 0.73 6.06 -15.21
CA LYS A 490 -0.43 6.82 -14.73
C LYS A 490 -1.49 5.90 -14.15
N HIS A 491 -2.25 6.40 -13.19
CA HIS A 491 -3.44 5.70 -12.71
C HIS A 491 -4.46 5.53 -13.85
N PRO A 492 -5.18 4.38 -13.89
CA PRO A 492 -6.19 4.10 -14.92
C PRO A 492 -7.39 5.05 -14.85
N ASP A 493 -7.71 5.58 -13.66
CA ASP A 493 -8.67 6.67 -13.46
C ASP A 493 -7.95 8.02 -13.61
N GLN A 494 -8.16 8.69 -14.76
CA GLN A 494 -7.57 10.02 -15.01
C GLN A 494 -8.20 11.15 -14.17
N ILE A 495 -9.07 10.82 -13.22
CA ILE A 495 -9.75 11.78 -12.35
C ILE A 495 -8.84 12.08 -11.16
N LYS A 496 -8.68 13.37 -10.82
CA LYS A 496 -7.96 13.77 -9.61
C LYS A 496 -8.71 13.23 -8.40
N LYS A 497 -8.03 12.42 -7.59
CA LYS A 497 -8.61 11.82 -6.38
C LYS A 497 -8.88 12.90 -5.34
N ASP A 498 -10.09 12.88 -4.78
CA ASP A 498 -10.44 13.65 -3.60
C ASP A 498 -10.10 12.83 -2.35
N TYR A 499 -9.00 13.17 -1.69
CA TYR A 499 -8.49 12.43 -0.54
C TYR A 499 -9.37 12.60 0.71
N ASN A 500 -10.18 13.65 0.79
CA ASN A 500 -11.15 13.81 1.90
C ASN A 500 -12.30 12.80 1.80
N ARG A 501 -12.41 12.08 0.67
CA ARG A 501 -13.47 11.12 0.38
C ARG A 501 -12.88 9.76 0.03
N PRO A 502 -12.20 9.10 1.00
CA PRO A 502 -11.51 7.84 0.75
C PRO A 502 -12.47 6.79 0.20
N THR A 503 -11.99 6.00 -0.77
CA THR A 503 -12.78 4.89 -1.32
C THR A 503 -12.65 3.69 -0.40
N ILE A 504 -13.79 3.14 0.01
CA ILE A 504 -13.83 1.91 0.82
C ILE A 504 -13.90 0.69 -0.11
N ARG A 505 -13.01 -0.26 0.11
CA ARG A 505 -12.88 -1.51 -0.64
C ARG A 505 -13.06 -2.67 0.34
N PHE A 506 -13.74 -3.73 -0.09
CA PHE A 506 -14.05 -4.89 0.74
C PHE A 506 -13.48 -6.13 0.06
N GLY A 507 -12.54 -6.82 0.71
CA GLY A 507 -11.94 -8.04 0.17
C GLY A 507 -10.84 -8.61 1.07
N MET A 508 -10.11 -9.60 0.57
CA MET A 508 -9.08 -10.26 1.37
C MET A 508 -7.86 -9.35 1.58
N ILE A 509 -7.28 -9.43 2.78
CA ILE A 509 -5.99 -8.84 3.10
C ILE A 509 -4.96 -9.98 3.17
N GLY A 510 -3.81 -9.79 2.53
CA GLY A 510 -2.74 -10.78 2.48
C GLY A 510 -1.56 -10.45 3.39
N GLY A 511 -0.93 -11.47 3.94
CA GLY A 511 0.44 -11.45 4.46
C GLY A 511 1.33 -12.39 3.64
N GLY A 512 2.63 -12.40 3.91
CA GLY A 512 3.57 -13.31 3.27
C GLY A 512 4.72 -12.63 2.53
N LYS A 513 5.95 -12.77 3.06
CA LYS A 513 7.13 -12.04 2.57
C LYS A 513 7.58 -12.47 1.18
N ASN A 514 7.69 -13.77 0.92
CA ASN A 514 8.23 -14.27 -0.36
C ASN A 514 7.33 -13.91 -1.55
N ILE A 515 6.01 -13.80 -1.35
CA ILE A 515 5.05 -13.36 -2.37
C ILE A 515 5.41 -11.96 -2.90
N LEU A 516 5.75 -11.05 -1.99
CA LEU A 516 5.99 -9.65 -2.30
C LEU A 516 7.33 -9.40 -2.99
N THR A 517 8.26 -10.35 -2.88
CA THR A 517 9.57 -10.25 -3.55
C THR A 517 9.50 -10.47 -5.06
N ASN A 518 8.40 -11.05 -5.56
CA ASN A 518 8.23 -11.43 -6.96
C ASN A 518 6.86 -10.99 -7.47
N ASP A 519 6.83 -10.01 -8.38
CA ASP A 519 5.60 -9.44 -8.91
C ASP A 519 4.74 -10.44 -9.68
N TYR A 520 5.35 -11.48 -10.28
CA TYR A 520 4.61 -12.58 -10.89
C TYR A 520 3.86 -13.41 -9.84
N LEU A 521 4.52 -13.76 -8.72
CA LEU A 521 3.88 -14.48 -7.61
C LEU A 521 2.77 -13.63 -7.00
N LYS A 522 3.05 -12.35 -6.71
CA LYS A 522 2.06 -11.40 -6.20
C LYS A 522 0.85 -11.32 -7.12
N SER A 523 1.05 -11.07 -8.41
CA SER A 523 -0.05 -10.94 -9.37
C SER A 523 -0.88 -12.22 -9.46
N THR A 524 -0.21 -13.38 -9.55
CA THR A 524 -0.89 -14.69 -9.64
C THR A 524 -1.71 -14.98 -8.39
N LEU A 525 -1.18 -14.65 -7.21
CA LEU A 525 -1.89 -14.81 -5.94
C LEU A 525 -3.10 -13.86 -5.86
N CYS A 526 -2.93 -12.59 -6.21
CA CYS A 526 -4.01 -11.60 -6.16
C CYS A 526 -5.18 -12.01 -7.07
N GLU A 527 -4.88 -12.54 -8.27
CA GLU A 527 -5.88 -13.06 -9.19
C GLU A 527 -6.61 -14.30 -8.64
N LYS A 528 -5.88 -15.23 -8.00
CA LYS A 528 -6.46 -16.48 -7.46
C LYS A 528 -7.25 -16.27 -6.17
N CYS A 529 -6.74 -15.45 -5.25
CA CYS A 529 -7.25 -15.33 -3.89
C CYS A 529 -8.02 -14.02 -3.64
N ASN A 530 -8.15 -13.17 -4.66
CA ASN A 530 -8.81 -11.85 -4.57
C ASN A 530 -8.27 -10.99 -3.41
N VAL A 531 -6.94 -11.02 -3.24
CA VAL A 531 -6.23 -10.18 -2.26
C VAL A 531 -6.21 -8.74 -2.77
N LEU A 532 -6.63 -7.80 -1.93
CA LEU A 532 -6.74 -6.37 -2.26
C LEU A 532 -5.59 -5.54 -1.72
N CYS A 533 -5.01 -5.94 -0.60
CA CYS A 533 -3.81 -5.30 -0.05
C CYS A 533 -2.97 -6.30 0.74
N PHE A 534 -1.71 -5.95 0.95
CA PHE A 534 -0.80 -6.71 1.80
C PHE A 534 -0.41 -5.93 3.03
N ASP A 535 -0.36 -6.62 4.17
CA ASP A 535 0.16 -6.12 5.43
C ASP A 535 1.42 -6.88 5.81
N SER A 536 2.36 -6.18 6.45
CA SER A 536 3.67 -6.72 6.79
C SER A 536 3.82 -7.28 8.20
N GLU A 537 2.92 -6.96 9.13
CA GLU A 537 3.19 -7.04 10.58
C GLU A 537 2.04 -7.62 11.43
N ILE A 538 0.87 -7.89 10.85
CA ILE A 538 -0.29 -8.31 11.66
C ILE A 538 -0.48 -9.82 11.81
N ASP A 539 0.33 -10.64 11.15
CA ASP A 539 0.30 -12.11 11.19
C ASP A 539 0.17 -12.65 12.63
N GLN A 540 1.00 -12.14 13.54
CA GLN A 540 1.01 -12.59 14.93
C GLN A 540 -0.08 -11.93 15.77
N VAL A 541 -0.56 -10.75 15.40
CA VAL A 541 -1.71 -10.12 16.04
C VAL A 541 -2.95 -10.97 15.79
N ILE A 542 -3.22 -11.32 14.53
CA ILE A 542 -4.41 -12.09 14.18
C ILE A 542 -4.37 -13.50 14.77
N ALA A 543 -3.20 -14.15 14.75
CA ALA A 543 -3.01 -15.44 15.40
C ALA A 543 -3.28 -15.36 16.91
N ALA A 544 -2.81 -14.30 17.59
CA ALA A 544 -3.05 -14.11 19.01
C ALA A 544 -4.52 -13.77 19.33
N VAL A 545 -5.19 -12.95 18.52
CA VAL A 545 -6.63 -12.65 18.68
C VAL A 545 -7.45 -13.94 18.58
N GLN A 546 -7.20 -14.75 17.55
CA GLN A 546 -7.90 -16.03 17.37
C GLN A 546 -7.55 -17.04 18.47
N GLY A 547 -6.28 -17.09 18.89
CA GLY A 547 -5.79 -17.94 19.98
C GLY A 547 -6.39 -17.60 21.34
N ASN A 548 -6.69 -16.32 21.60
CA ASN A 548 -7.40 -15.86 22.81
C ASN A 548 -8.92 -16.11 22.75
N ARG A 549 -9.40 -16.81 21.72
CA ARG A 549 -10.81 -17.14 21.49
C ARG A 549 -11.71 -15.91 21.38
N THR A 550 -11.16 -14.74 21.02
CA THR A 550 -11.99 -13.60 20.67
C THR A 550 -12.75 -13.92 19.39
N GLU A 551 -14.08 -13.94 19.49
CA GLU A 551 -14.93 -14.45 18.41
C GLU A 551 -15.20 -13.41 17.33
N SER A 552 -15.12 -12.12 17.66
CA SER A 552 -15.48 -11.02 16.77
C SER A 552 -14.29 -10.08 16.55
N PHE A 553 -13.80 -10.01 15.32
CA PHE A 553 -12.76 -9.06 14.93
C PHE A 553 -12.93 -8.53 13.51
N MET A 554 -12.37 -7.36 13.23
CA MET A 554 -12.35 -6.74 11.92
C MET A 554 -10.98 -6.11 11.66
N ILE A 555 -10.47 -6.28 10.44
CA ILE A 555 -9.18 -5.73 9.99
C ILE A 555 -9.47 -4.61 9.00
N ILE A 556 -8.94 -3.42 9.25
CA ILE A 556 -9.15 -2.24 8.40
C ILE A 556 -7.79 -1.61 8.13
N ARG A 557 -7.44 -1.48 6.86
CA ARG A 557 -6.14 -0.99 6.39
C ARG A 557 -6.28 0.20 5.47
N GLY A 558 -5.58 1.27 5.81
CA GLY A 558 -5.41 2.41 4.90
C GLY A 558 -4.27 2.15 3.94
N ILE A 559 -4.43 2.50 2.68
CA ILE A 559 -3.43 2.20 1.66
C ILE A 559 -2.36 3.28 1.62
N SER A 560 -1.13 2.98 2.06
CA SER A 560 0.00 3.94 2.06
C SER A 560 0.91 3.77 0.85
N ASP A 561 0.99 2.57 0.29
CA ASP A 561 1.82 2.26 -0.88
C ASP A 561 1.19 1.19 -1.79
N TYR A 562 2.00 0.60 -2.67
CA TYR A 562 1.63 -0.50 -3.57
C TYR A 562 2.39 -1.80 -3.30
N HIS A 563 2.98 -1.93 -2.11
CA HIS A 563 3.75 -3.09 -1.67
C HIS A 563 3.06 -3.76 -0.47
N ASP A 564 3.46 -3.46 0.76
CA ASP A 564 2.90 -3.98 2.01
C ASP A 564 2.62 -2.89 3.07
N GLY A 565 2.69 -1.61 2.68
CA GLY A 565 2.44 -0.48 3.53
C GLY A 565 3.68 0.07 4.23
N THR A 566 4.84 -0.58 4.07
CA THR A 566 6.12 -0.17 4.68
C THR A 566 6.87 0.88 3.86
N LEU A 567 6.52 1.06 2.58
CA LEU A 567 7.08 2.05 1.69
C LEU A 567 6.26 3.36 1.76
N ASN A 568 6.89 4.47 1.37
CA ASN A 568 6.28 5.82 1.37
C ASN A 568 5.74 6.26 2.73
N LYS A 569 6.64 6.38 3.72
CA LYS A 569 6.29 6.75 5.11
C LYS A 569 5.42 7.99 5.24
N GLU A 570 5.62 8.99 4.39
CA GLU A 570 4.78 10.21 4.32
C GLU A 570 3.28 9.94 4.11
N TRP A 571 2.91 8.82 3.46
CA TRP A 571 1.51 8.43 3.30
C TRP A 571 0.94 7.69 4.51
N GLN A 572 1.79 7.07 5.35
CA GLN A 572 1.36 6.19 6.43
C GLN A 572 0.47 6.89 7.48
N PRO A 573 0.75 8.13 7.93
CA PRO A 573 -0.13 8.84 8.86
C PRO A 573 -1.53 9.08 8.28
N PHE A 574 -1.61 9.63 7.06
CA PHE A 574 -2.89 9.93 6.42
C PHE A 574 -3.69 8.67 6.13
N SER A 575 -3.07 7.64 5.57
CA SER A 575 -3.74 6.38 5.26
C SER A 575 -4.26 5.69 6.52
N SER A 576 -3.47 5.66 7.58
CA SER A 576 -3.91 5.14 8.89
C SER A 576 -5.10 5.90 9.45
N LEU A 577 -5.15 7.23 9.25
CA LEU A 577 -6.27 8.07 9.66
C LEU A 577 -7.55 7.75 8.88
N CYS A 578 -7.46 7.51 7.57
CA CYS A 578 -8.60 7.03 6.77
C CYS A 578 -9.18 5.72 7.32
N ALA A 579 -8.32 4.76 7.68
CA ALA A 579 -8.75 3.50 8.29
C ALA A 579 -9.41 3.70 9.65
N ALA A 580 -8.83 4.55 10.51
CA ALA A 580 -9.39 4.88 11.82
C ALA A 580 -10.76 5.59 11.73
N ALA A 581 -10.94 6.48 10.75
CA ALA A 581 -12.22 7.14 10.51
C ALA A 581 -13.32 6.16 10.07
N PHE A 582 -12.98 5.17 9.24
CA PHE A 582 -13.91 4.10 8.88
C PHE A 582 -14.22 3.18 10.08
N MET A 583 -13.22 2.83 10.88
CA MET A 583 -13.41 2.11 12.15
C MET A 583 -14.41 2.83 13.06
N LYS A 584 -14.25 4.14 13.27
CA LYS A 584 -15.16 4.95 14.09
C LYS A 584 -16.61 4.80 13.59
N THR A 585 -16.82 4.80 12.27
CA THR A 585 -18.15 4.58 11.67
C THR A 585 -18.77 3.24 12.07
N ILE A 586 -18.00 2.15 12.01
CA ILE A 586 -18.49 0.81 12.39
C ILE A 586 -18.81 0.75 13.88
N ILE A 587 -17.97 1.32 14.74
CA ILE A 587 -18.20 1.33 16.19
C ILE A 587 -19.51 2.04 16.55
N TYR A 588 -19.86 3.14 15.87
CA TYR A 588 -21.16 3.80 16.06
C TYR A 588 -22.38 2.94 15.67
N LYS A 589 -22.20 1.89 14.87
CA LYS A 589 -23.26 0.93 14.52
C LYS A 589 -23.39 -0.22 15.50
N ILE A 590 -22.40 -0.47 16.35
CA ILE A 590 -22.48 -1.51 17.37
C ILE A 590 -23.58 -1.15 18.38
N PRO A 591 -24.53 -2.06 18.66
CA PRO A 591 -25.58 -1.82 19.65
C PRO A 591 -25.00 -1.45 21.01
N LYS A 592 -25.60 -0.46 21.69
CA LYS A 592 -25.14 -0.03 23.01
C LYS A 592 -25.09 -1.22 23.98
N PRO A 593 -24.06 -1.34 24.83
CA PRO A 593 -24.05 -2.35 25.87
C PRO A 593 -25.30 -2.19 26.74
N SER A 594 -26.08 -3.26 26.91
CA SER A 594 -27.20 -3.26 27.84
C SER A 594 -26.65 -2.96 29.23
N ARG A 595 -27.17 -1.91 29.89
CA ARG A 595 -26.83 -1.60 31.29
C ARG A 595 -27.12 -2.84 32.12
N GLN A 596 -26.10 -3.58 32.53
CA GLN A 596 -26.26 -4.54 33.61
C GLN A 596 -26.63 -3.73 34.85
N ASN A 597 -27.86 -3.90 35.34
CA ASN A 597 -28.30 -3.29 36.59
C ASN A 597 -27.31 -3.70 37.69
N PRO A 598 -26.66 -2.74 38.39
CA PRO A 598 -25.72 -3.06 39.48
C PRO A 598 -26.40 -3.69 40.72
N ASN A 599 -27.71 -3.96 40.69
CA ASN A 599 -28.49 -4.41 41.85
C ASN A 599 -28.91 -5.90 41.81
N LEU A 600 -28.10 -6.80 41.24
CA LEU A 600 -28.37 -8.25 41.30
C LEU A 600 -27.43 -9.04 42.22
N HIS A 601 -26.60 -8.35 43.00
CA HIS A 601 -25.90 -8.94 44.15
C HIS A 601 -26.17 -8.13 45.42
N SER A 602 -27.40 -8.19 45.89
CA SER A 602 -27.72 -7.89 47.29
C SER A 602 -28.64 -8.99 47.83
N ASN A 603 -28.07 -9.76 48.75
CA ASN A 603 -28.71 -10.56 49.79
C ASN A 603 -29.46 -11.84 49.36
N SER A 604 -28.76 -12.96 49.51
CA SER A 604 -29.34 -14.15 50.12
C SER A 604 -28.28 -14.84 50.97
N ASP A 605 -27.88 -14.18 52.06
CA ASP A 605 -27.34 -14.90 53.21
C ASP A 605 -28.53 -15.61 53.85
N HIS A 606 -28.65 -16.91 53.55
CA HIS A 606 -29.42 -17.83 54.37
C HIS A 606 -28.48 -18.41 55.43
N ASP A 607 -28.36 -17.67 56.54
CA ASP A 607 -28.13 -18.26 57.85
C ASP A 607 -29.50 -18.62 58.44
N GLU A 608 -29.84 -19.91 58.46
CA GLU A 608 -30.74 -20.49 59.45
C GLU A 608 -30.20 -21.89 59.84
N ASP A 609 -29.46 -21.88 60.95
CA ASP A 609 -29.54 -22.77 62.10
C ASP A 609 -29.88 -24.28 61.96
N ILE A 610 -28.93 -25.08 62.48
CA ILE A 610 -29.13 -26.05 63.57
C ILE A 610 -30.28 -27.08 63.38
N LEU A 611 -29.96 -28.23 62.77
CA LEU A 611 -29.95 -29.59 63.38
C LEU A 611 -29.65 -30.68 62.34
#